data_AF-A0A1Y3YS35-F1
#
_entry.id   AF-A0A1Y3YS35-F1
#
_cell.length_a   1.000
_cell.length_b   1.000
_cell.length_c   1.000
_cell.angle_alpha   90.00
_cell.angle_beta   90.00
_cell.angle_gamma   90.00
#
_symmetry.space_group_name_H-M   'P 1'
#
loop_
_entity.id
_entity.type
_entity.pdbx_description
1 polymer ?
#
loop_
_entity_poly.entity_id
_entity_poly.type
_entity_poly.pdbx_seq_one_letter_code
_entity_poly.pdbx_strand_id
1 'polypeptide(L)' 'MNANKISKQITVFTIGFIGFFFLLGIVGKSDYNQEVIYNMTEMAYNVIVDSLGEGCSDTQIVKTYLSNKEYYDSLSW' A
#
# COMPACT_ATOMS: atom_id res chain seq x y z
N MET A 1 -14.97 -15.65 38.80
CA MET A 1 -13.95 -15.34 37.77
C MET A 1 -13.15 -14.13 38.25
N ASN A 2 -11.81 -14.15 38.23
CA ASN A 2 -11.01 -13.04 38.78
C ASN A 2 -10.94 -11.89 37.76
N ALA A 3 -11.49 -10.72 38.11
CA ALA A 3 -11.57 -9.54 37.24
C ALA A 3 -10.20 -9.13 36.65
N ASN A 4 -9.11 -9.33 37.39
CA ASN A 4 -7.75 -9.04 36.93
C ASN A 4 -7.29 -10.00 35.82
N LYS A 5 -7.72 -11.26 35.85
CA LYS A 5 -7.41 -12.24 34.79
C LYS A 5 -8.19 -11.94 33.50
N ILE A 6 -9.45 -11.55 33.61
CA ILE A 6 -10.30 -11.18 32.47
C ILE A 6 -9.75 -9.93 31.78
N SER A 7 -9.45 -8.88 32.55
CA SER A 7 -8.92 -7.62 32.01
C SER A 7 -7.64 -7.83 31.19
N LYS A 8 -6.69 -8.61 31.72
CA LYS A 8 -5.46 -8.95 31.00
C LYS A 8 -5.71 -9.71 29.69
N GLN A 9 -6.65 -10.65 29.68
CA GLN A 9 -7.00 -11.40 28.48
C GLN A 9 -7.59 -10.49 27.39
N ILE A 10 -8.49 -9.57 27.77
CA ILE A 10 -9.06 -8.59 26.84
C ILE A 10 -7.97 -7.68 26.28
N THR A 11 -7.06 -7.17 27.12
CA THR A 11 -5.95 -6.31 26.67
C THR A 11 -5.06 -7.00 25.65
N VAL A 12 -4.64 -8.24 25.92
CA VAL A 12 -3.79 -9.01 25.00
C VAL A 12 -4.53 -9.31 23.69
N PHE A 13 -5.82 -9.67 23.77
CA PHE A 13 -6.64 -9.89 22.58
C PHE A 13 -6.74 -8.62 21.73
N THR A 14 -7.03 -7.47 22.33
CA THR A 14 -7.15 -6.20 21.60
C THR A 14 -5.84 -5.82 20.91
N ILE A 15 -4.69 -5.98 21.58
CA ILE A 15 -3.37 -5.70 20.98
C ILE A 15 -3.12 -6.65 19.80
N GLY A 16 -3.38 -7.95 19.99
CA GLY A 16 -3.23 -8.94 18.92
C GLY A 16 -4.14 -8.64 17.72
N PHE A 17 -5.39 -8.24 17.99
CA PHE A 17 -6.36 -7.87 16.97
C PHE A 17 -5.91 -6.63 16.18
N ILE A 18 -5.46 -5.57 16.86
CA ILE A 18 -4.91 -4.37 16.20
C ILE A 18 -3.70 -4.73 15.33
N GLY A 19 -2.76 -5.52 15.86
CA GLY A 19 -1.59 -5.98 15.11
C GLY A 19 -1.98 -6.79 13.88
N PHE A 20 -2.98 -7.66 13.99
CA PHE A 20 -3.49 -8.44 12.87
C PHE A 20 -4.04 -7.55 11.74
N PHE A 21 -4.92 -6.59 12.05
CA PHE A 21 -5.46 -5.67 11.03
C PHE A 21 -4.39 -4.75 10.45
N PHE A 22 -3.39 -4.36 11.24
CA PHE A 22 -2.27 -3.58 10.74
C PHE A 22 -1.48 -4.35 9.68
N LEU A 23 -1.17 -5.63 9.92
CA LEU A 23 -0.50 -6.50 8.94
C LEU A 23 -1.35 -6.72 7.69
N LEU A 24 -2.66 -6.94 7.83
CA LEU A 24 -3.57 -7.03 6.69
C LEU A 24 -3.58 -5.74 5.87
N GLY A 25 -3.51 -4.57 6.51
CA GLY A 25 -3.40 -3.28 5.83
C GLY A 25 -2.11 -3.13 5.01
N ILE A 26 -0.98 -3.66 5.51
CA ILE A 26 0.29 -3.67 4.77
C ILE A 26 0.19 -4.57 3.53
N VAL A 27 -0.32 -5.79 3.69
CA VAL A 27 -0.49 -6.74 2.58
C VAL A 27 -1.46 -6.20 1.53
N GLY A 28 -2.64 -5.73 1.96
CA GLY A 28 -3.62 -5.16 1.04
C GLY A 28 -3.12 -3.93 0.30
N LYS A 29 -2.29 -3.09 0.93
CA LYS A 29 -1.63 -1.98 0.24
C LYS A 29 -0.62 -2.47 -0.79
N SER A 30 0.13 -3.53 -0.49
CA SER A 30 1.08 -4.14 -1.43
C SER A 30 0.34 -4.65 -2.67
N ASP A 31 -0.73 -5.43 -2.47
CA ASP A 31 -1.54 -5.98 -3.55
C ASP A 31 -2.18 -4.87 -4.40
N TYR A 32 -2.74 -3.84 -3.75
CA TYR A 32 -3.29 -2.67 -4.44
C TYR A 32 -2.24 -1.95 -5.30
N ASN A 33 -1.03 -1.75 -4.77
CA ASN A 33 0.02 -1.08 -5.52
C ASN A 33 0.40 -1.90 -6.76
N GLN A 34 0.54 -3.22 -6.62
CA GLN A 34 0.85 -4.11 -7.74
C GLN A 34 -0.25 -4.09 -8.79
N GLU A 35 -1.52 -4.10 -8.39
CA GLU A 35 -2.65 -4.00 -9.31
C GLU A 35 -2.64 -2.68 -10.10
N VAL A 36 -2.36 -1.56 -9.44
CA VAL A 36 -2.26 -0.27 -10.13
C VAL A 36 -1.08 -0.25 -11.10
N ILE A 37 0.09 -0.75 -10.71
CA ILE A 37 1.27 -0.81 -11.58
C ILE A 37 1.00 -1.74 -12.77
N TYR A 38 0.36 -2.89 -12.55
CA TYR A 38 0.04 -3.85 -13.60
C TYR A 38 -0.90 -3.27 -14.66
N ASN A 39 -1.84 -2.41 -14.26
CA ASN A 39 -2.77 -1.75 -15.16
C ASN A 39 -2.24 -0.41 -15.73
N MET A 40 -1.02 0.00 -15.34
CA MET A 40 -0.37 1.20 -15.85
C MET A 40 0.23 0.92 -17.24
N THR A 41 0.23 1.92 -18.13
CA THR A 41 0.96 1.80 -19.40
C THR A 41 2.46 1.75 -19.14
N GLU A 42 3.19 1.01 -19.99
CA GLU A 42 4.64 0.91 -19.89
C GLU A 42 5.32 2.29 -19.99
N MET A 43 4.77 3.21 -20.80
CA MET A 43 5.28 4.60 -20.86
C MET A 43 5.17 5.30 -19.52
N ALA A 44 3.99 5.28 -18.91
CA ALA A 44 3.74 5.98 -17.66
C ALA A 44 4.64 5.41 -16.56
N TYR A 45 4.78 4.08 -16.51
CA TYR A 45 5.67 3.43 -15.56
C TYR A 45 7.12 3.89 -15.73
N ASN A 46 7.67 3.82 -16.95
CA ASN A 46 9.07 4.19 -17.21
C ASN A 46 9.33 5.67 -16.92
N VAL A 47 8.44 6.57 -17.37
CA VAL A 47 8.56 8.02 -17.10
C VAL A 47 8.57 8.29 -15.59
N ILE A 48 7.73 7.59 -14.81
CA ILE A 48 7.68 7.76 -13.36
C ILE A 48 8.96 7.22 -12.71
N VAL A 49 9.40 6.01 -13.07
CA VAL A 49 10.63 5.41 -12.51
C VAL A 49 11.85 6.28 -12.81
N ASP A 50 11.99 6.77 -14.04
CA ASP A 50 13.07 7.68 -14.43
C ASP A 50 13.03 8.99 -13.63
N SER A 51 11.82 9.50 -13.33
CA SER A 51 11.65 10.73 -12.53
C SER A 51 11.95 10.55 -11.05
N LEU A 52 11.68 9.37 -10.49
CA LEU A 52 11.86 9.06 -9.07
C LEU A 52 13.28 8.55 -8.76
N GLY A 53 13.97 8.03 -9.77
CA GLY A 53 15.31 7.45 -9.65
C GLY A 53 15.32 5.97 -9.24
N GLU A 54 16.52 5.38 -9.30
CA GLU A 54 16.74 3.98 -8.97
C GLU A 54 16.31 3.64 -7.53
N GLY A 55 15.68 2.48 -7.36
CA GLY A 55 15.25 1.97 -6.06
C GLY A 55 13.96 2.62 -5.51
N CYS A 56 13.23 3.38 -6.32
CA CYS A 56 11.90 3.85 -5.93
C CYS A 56 10.96 2.67 -5.64
N SER A 57 10.13 2.82 -4.61
CA SER A 57 9.17 1.79 -4.20
C SER A 57 7.89 1.86 -5.03
N ASP A 58 7.21 0.72 -5.15
CA ASP A 58 5.87 0.63 -5.78
C ASP A 58 4.88 1.65 -5.20
N THR A 59 4.95 1.90 -3.89
CA THR A 59 4.11 2.94 -3.26
C THR A 59 4.40 4.33 -3.81
N GLN A 60 5.67 4.66 -4.05
CA GLN A 60 6.03 5.97 -4.62
C GLN A 60 5.58 6.06 -6.08
N ILE A 61 5.77 5.00 -6.86
CA ILE A 61 5.32 4.92 -8.26
C ILE A 61 3.81 5.15 -8.34
N VAL A 62 3.03 4.38 -7.58
CA VAL A 62 1.57 4.47 -7.53
C VAL A 62 1.10 5.82 -7.04
N LYS A 63 1.74 6.38 -6.00
CA LYS A 63 1.39 7.71 -5.49
C LYS A 63 1.62 8.78 -6.56
N THR A 64 2.74 8.74 -7.28
CA THR A 64 3.05 9.70 -8.34
C THR A 64 2.06 9.58 -9.49
N TYR A 65 1.78 8.34 -9.92
CA TYR A 65 0.79 8.06 -10.96
C TYR A 65 -0.59 8.61 -10.60
N LEU A 66 -1.13 8.24 -9.43
CA LEU A 66 -2.47 8.66 -9.01
C LEU A 66 -2.57 10.17 -8.77
N SER A 67 -1.47 10.83 -8.40
CA SER A 67 -1.44 12.29 -8.20
C SER A 67 -1.56 13.07 -9.51
N ASN A 68 -1.24 12.47 -10.67
CA ASN A 68 -1.36 13.08 -11.99
C ASN A 68 -1.94 12.09 -13.01
N LYS A 69 -2.98 11.34 -12.60
CA LYS A 69 -3.48 10.18 -13.35
C LYS A 69 -3.85 10.52 -14.79
N GLU A 70 -4.55 11.63 -15.00
CA GLU A 70 -4.99 12.07 -16.35
C GLU A 70 -3.81 12.29 -17.30
N TYR A 71 -2.73 12.90 -16.81
CA TYR A 71 -1.52 13.10 -17.60
C TYR A 71 -0.89 11.76 -17.98
N TYR A 72 -0.67 10.88 -17.01
CA TYR A 72 -0.03 9.58 -17.28
C TYR A 72 -0.91 8.64 -18.13
N ASP A 73 -2.23 8.69 -17.97
CA ASP A 73 -3.17 7.99 -18.84
C ASP A 73 -3.08 8.50 -20.29
N SER A 74 -2.87 9.81 -20.48
CA SER A 74 -2.72 10.41 -21.81
C SER A 74 -1.41 10.06 -22.52
N LEU A 75 -0.41 9.55 -21.78
CA LEU A 75 0.85 9.05 -22.35
C LEU A 75 0.68 7.70 -23.08
N SER A 76 -0.55 7.19 -23.23
CA SER A 76 -0.84 6.01 -24.03
C SER A 76 -0.40 6.22 -25.48
N TRP A 77 0.67 5.52 -25.90
CA TRP A 77 1.03 5.30 -27.29
C TRP A 77 0.49 3.94 -27.75
#